data_AF-A0AAV5SD86-F1
#
_entry.id   AF-A0AAV5SD86-F1
#
_cell.length_a   1.000
_cell.length_b   1.000
_cell.length_c   1.000
_cell.angle_alpha   90.00
_cell.angle_beta   90.00
_cell.angle_gamma   90.00
#
_symmetry.space_group_name_H-M   'P 1'
#
loop_
_entity.id
_entity.type
_entity.pdbx_description
1 polymer ?
#
loop_
_entity_poly.entity_id
_entity_poly.type
_entity_poly.pdbx_seq_one_letter_code
_entity_poly.pdbx_strand_id
1 'polypeptide(L)'
;DGTDGVESFPAVPFSSSDFHDDDCHDDIQMSDYNDNADRVRTCRLFGLLDLNHRLQHARNMATAFLSSLINMGVAGFRLDASSHMY
;
A
#
# COMPACT_ATOMS: atom_id res chain seq x y z
N ASP A 1 -7.84 -5.07 -12.61
CA ASP A 1 -6.86 -5.83 -11.81
C ASP A 1 -6.54 -5.12 -10.49
N GLY A 2 -6.83 -3.81 -10.37
CA GLY A 2 -6.71 -3.05 -9.12
C GLY A 2 -7.89 -2.18 -8.72
N THR A 3 -9.12 -2.69 -8.87
CA THR A 3 -10.34 -1.98 -8.43
C THR A 3 -10.98 -2.73 -7.27
N ASP A 4 -11.80 -2.02 -6.51
CA ASP A 4 -12.64 -2.61 -5.46
C ASP A 4 -13.37 -3.87 -5.93
N GLY A 5 -13.23 -4.97 -5.19
CA GLY A 5 -13.80 -6.28 -5.47
C GLY A 5 -13.06 -7.10 -6.53
N VAL A 6 -11.95 -6.60 -7.08
CA VAL A 6 -11.09 -7.28 -8.07
C VAL A 6 -9.61 -7.07 -7.74
N GLU A 7 -9.26 -7.09 -6.46
CA GLU A 7 -7.91 -6.92 -5.93
C GLU A 7 -7.00 -8.10 -6.36
N SER A 8 -6.48 -8.05 -7.58
CA SER A 8 -5.75 -9.17 -8.19
C SER A 8 -4.64 -8.68 -9.10
N PHE A 9 -3.40 -8.79 -8.61
CA PHE A 9 -2.20 -8.36 -9.33
C PHE A 9 -1.25 -9.55 -9.53
N PRO A 10 -1.55 -10.45 -10.48
CA PRO A 10 -0.82 -11.72 -10.64
C PRO A 10 0.65 -11.56 -11.04
N ALA A 11 1.03 -10.42 -11.62
CA ALA A 11 2.42 -10.14 -12.00
C ALA A 11 3.35 -9.88 -10.80
N VAL A 12 2.80 -9.40 -9.68
CA VAL A 12 3.54 -9.15 -8.42
C VAL A 12 3.35 -10.26 -7.39
N PRO A 13 2.67 -11.34 -7.80
CA PRO A 13 1.46 -11.91 -7.17
C PRO A 13 0.98 -11.24 -5.86
N PHE A 14 0.09 -10.25 -5.99
CA PHE A 14 -0.81 -9.84 -4.91
C PHE A 14 -2.25 -10.28 -5.15
N SER A 15 -2.96 -10.53 -4.06
CA SER A 15 -4.38 -10.85 -3.99
C SER A 15 -5.07 -9.98 -2.94
N SER A 16 -6.39 -10.08 -2.79
CA SER A 16 -7.16 -9.31 -1.81
C SER A 16 -6.60 -9.42 -0.38
N SER A 17 -5.99 -10.56 -0.01
CA SER A 17 -5.38 -10.74 1.32
C SER A 17 -4.13 -9.90 1.56
N ASP A 18 -3.58 -9.28 0.53
CA ASP A 18 -2.40 -8.42 0.62
C ASP A 18 -2.74 -6.95 0.87
N PHE A 19 -4.02 -6.60 0.91
CA PHE A 19 -4.53 -5.26 1.14
C PHE A 19 -5.14 -5.12 2.55
N HIS A 20 -5.31 -3.88 3.02
CA HIS A 20 -5.89 -3.60 4.33
C HIS A 20 -7.42 -3.72 4.37
N ASP A 21 -8.07 -4.41 3.42
CA ASP A 21 -9.54 -4.45 3.34
C ASP A 21 -10.20 -5.07 4.59
N ASP A 22 -9.51 -5.99 5.30
CA ASP A 22 -9.97 -6.51 6.59
C ASP A 22 -9.90 -5.47 7.73
N ASP A 23 -8.97 -4.51 7.64
CA ASP A 23 -8.77 -3.43 8.63
C ASP A 23 -9.64 -2.20 8.29
N CYS A 24 -9.72 -1.82 7.02
CA CYS A 24 -10.50 -0.70 6.51
C CYS A 24 -10.81 -0.85 5.01
N HIS A 25 -12.04 -1.25 4.70
CA HIS A 25 -12.58 -1.32 3.34
C HIS A 25 -13.31 -0.04 2.92
N ASP A 26 -12.80 1.13 3.33
CA ASP A 26 -13.39 2.44 3.05
C ASP A 26 -12.32 3.44 2.56
N ASP A 27 -12.77 4.56 2.00
CA ASP A 27 -11.91 5.70 1.72
C ASP A 27 -11.57 6.50 2.99
N ILE A 28 -10.36 7.07 3.00
CA ILE A 28 -9.94 8.08 3.98
C ILE A 28 -10.88 9.29 3.88
N GLN A 29 -11.41 9.71 5.02
CA GLN A 29 -12.25 10.90 5.13
C GLN A 29 -11.42 12.13 5.51
N MET A 30 -11.88 13.33 5.15
CA MET A 30 -11.18 14.56 5.54
C MET A 30 -11.05 14.73 7.07
N SER A 31 -12.00 14.21 7.84
CA SER A 31 -11.94 14.20 9.30
C SER A 31 -10.80 13.32 9.85
N ASP A 32 -10.43 12.26 9.15
CA ASP A 32 -9.42 11.29 9.62
C ASP A 32 -8.04 11.95 9.77
N TYR A 33 -7.72 12.92 8.92
CA TYR A 33 -6.47 13.69 9.00
C TYR A 33 -6.31 14.53 10.27
N ASN A 34 -7.40 14.80 10.98
CA ASN A 34 -7.35 15.53 12.26
C ASN A 34 -7.40 14.57 13.46
N ASP A 35 -8.23 13.53 13.37
CA ASP A 35 -8.66 12.79 14.57
C ASP A 35 -8.35 11.29 14.52
N ASN A 36 -7.90 10.73 13.38
CA ASN A 36 -7.66 9.29 13.24
C ASN A 36 -6.49 8.95 12.29
N ALA A 37 -5.28 8.98 12.83
CA ALA A 37 -4.07 8.64 12.09
C ALA A 37 -4.01 7.18 11.61
N ASP A 38 -4.69 6.26 12.31
CA ASP A 38 -4.71 4.85 11.91
C ASP A 38 -5.48 4.69 10.60
N ARG A 39 -6.66 5.32 10.46
CA ARG A 39 -7.41 5.33 9.19
C ARG A 39 -6.61 5.95 8.06
N VAL A 40 -5.85 7.01 8.31
CA VAL A 40 -4.97 7.62 7.28
C VAL A 40 -3.92 6.65 6.74
N ARG A 41 -3.55 5.62 7.52
CA ARG A 41 -2.50 4.64 7.16
C ARG A 41 -3.00 3.25 6.77
N THR A 42 -4.31 3.01 6.86
CA THR A 42 -4.90 1.69 6.54
C THR A 42 -6.12 1.76 5.62
N CYS A 43 -6.74 2.93 5.46
CA CYS A 43 -7.88 3.11 4.57
C CYS A 43 -7.42 3.58 3.18
N ARG A 44 -8.29 3.43 2.18
CA ARG A 44 -7.99 3.72 0.78
C ARG A 44 -7.84 5.23 0.54
N LEU A 45 -6.74 5.63 -0.10
CA LEU A 45 -6.52 7.03 -0.49
C LEU A 45 -7.22 7.29 -1.82
N PHE A 46 -8.40 7.92 -1.80
CA PHE A 46 -9.21 8.19 -2.99
C PHE A 46 -9.53 6.92 -3.81
N GLY A 47 -9.92 5.84 -3.15
CA GLY A 47 -10.24 4.56 -3.78
C GLY A 47 -9.03 3.73 -4.21
N LEU A 48 -7.80 4.21 -3.98
CA LEU A 48 -6.60 3.42 -4.22
C LEU A 48 -6.52 2.28 -3.21
N LEU A 49 -6.41 1.05 -3.71
CA LEU A 49 -6.24 -0.15 -2.89
C LEU A 49 -5.00 0.00 -2.00
N ASP A 50 -5.20 -0.13 -0.68
CA ASP A 50 -4.17 0.15 0.30
C ASP A 50 -3.39 -1.12 0.67
N LEU A 51 -2.12 -1.19 0.28
CA LEU A 51 -1.29 -2.39 0.45
C LEU A 51 -0.92 -2.61 1.92
N ASN A 52 -1.11 -3.83 2.41
CA ASN A 52 -0.84 -4.17 3.79
C ASN A 52 0.64 -4.43 4.05
N HIS A 53 1.38 -3.35 4.35
CA HIS A 53 2.79 -3.41 4.71
C HIS A 53 3.08 -4.09 6.06
N ARG A 54 2.06 -4.50 6.84
CA ARG A 54 2.24 -5.35 8.04
C ARG A 54 2.56 -6.80 7.65
N LEU A 55 2.18 -7.22 6.44
CA LEU A 55 2.49 -8.54 5.91
C LEU A 55 3.94 -8.62 5.41
N GLN A 56 4.62 -9.70 5.76
CA GLN A 56 6.00 -9.94 5.30
C GLN A 56 6.07 -10.09 3.78
N HIS A 57 5.04 -10.66 3.14
CA HIS A 57 4.96 -10.83 1.70
C HIS A 57 4.99 -9.49 0.95
N ALA A 58 4.11 -8.54 1.33
CA ALA A 58 4.07 -7.19 0.77
C ALA A 58 5.42 -6.47 0.91
N ARG A 59 6.04 -6.53 2.09
CA ARG A 59 7.38 -5.94 2.32
C ARG A 59 8.47 -6.59 1.46
N ASN A 60 8.43 -7.91 1.29
CA ASN A 60 9.40 -8.62 0.45
C ASN A 60 9.29 -8.19 -1.01
N MET A 61 8.07 -8.08 -1.55
CA MET A 61 7.86 -7.64 -2.93
C MET A 61 8.33 -6.20 -3.16
N ALA A 62 8.00 -5.28 -2.24
CA ALA A 62 8.48 -3.90 -2.30
C ALA A 62 10.02 -3.83 -2.22
N THR A 63 10.63 -4.59 -1.30
CA THR A 63 12.09 -4.59 -1.11
C THR A 63 12.81 -5.19 -2.31
N ALA A 64 12.27 -6.25 -2.93
CA ALA A 64 12.83 -6.86 -4.13
C ALA A 64 12.85 -5.86 -5.30
N PHE A 65 11.75 -5.12 -5.48
CA PHE A 65 11.66 -4.05 -6.49
C PHE A 65 12.69 -2.93 -6.24
N LEU A 66 12.72 -2.37 -5.03
CA LEU A 66 13.64 -1.29 -4.67
C LEU A 66 15.11 -1.76 -4.79
N SER A 67 15.41 -2.99 -4.38
CA SER A 67 16.75 -3.57 -4.50
C SER A 67 17.17 -3.77 -5.96
N SER A 68 16.24 -4.15 -6.85
CA SER A 68 16.51 -4.21 -8.29
C SER A 68 16.90 -2.84 -8.85
N LEU A 69 16.22 -1.77 -8.44
CA LEU A 69 16.55 -0.40 -8.81
C LEU A 69 17.93 0.03 -8.29
N ILE A 70 18.26 -0.29 -7.04
CA ILE A 70 19.60 -0.03 -6.47
C ILE A 70 20.67 -0.74 -7.32
N ASN A 71 20.45 -2.00 -7.69
CA ASN A 71 21.38 -2.77 -8.52
C ASN A 71 21.53 -2.19 -9.94
N MET A 72 20.54 -1.46 -10.44
CA MET A 72 20.63 -0.69 -11.69
C MET A 72 21.37 0.65 -11.55
N GLY A 73 21.70 1.06 -10.32
CA GLY A 73 22.54 2.23 -10.03
C GLY A 73 21.78 3.48 -9.58
N VAL A 74 20.52 3.39 -9.16
CA VAL A 74 19.83 4.56 -8.58
C VAL A 74 20.45 4.97 -7.25
N ALA A 75 20.52 6.27 -6.98
CA ALA A 75 21.13 6.81 -5.75
C ALA A 75 20.15 6.92 -4.58
N GLY A 76 18.85 6.76 -4.80
CA GLY A 76 17.83 6.88 -3.78
C GLY A 76 16.41 6.90 -4.33
N PHE A 77 15.44 7.08 -3.42
CA PHE A 77 14.02 7.01 -3.72
C PHE A 77 13.27 8.22 -3.14
N ARG A 78 12.30 8.72 -3.90
CA ARG A 78 11.17 9.48 -3.36
C ARG A 78 10.08 8.47 -3.04
N LEU A 79 9.73 8.33 -1.76
CA LEU A 79 8.61 7.49 -1.33
C LEU A 79 7.32 8.28 -1.50
N ASP A 80 6.44 7.81 -2.38
CA ASP A 80 5.12 8.40 -2.58
C ASP A 80 4.19 8.06 -1.41
N ALA A 81 3.25 8.95 -1.10
CA ALA A 81 2.24 8.79 -0.04
C ALA A 81 2.80 8.33 1.33
N SER A 82 4.00 8.77 1.73
CA SER A 82 4.66 8.26 2.94
C SER A 82 3.93 8.53 4.26
N SER A 83 3.07 9.56 4.32
CA SER A 83 2.21 9.82 5.48
C SER A 83 1.13 8.76 5.69
N HIS A 84 0.82 7.99 4.65
CA HIS A 84 -0.20 6.95 4.60
C HIS A 84 0.39 5.54 4.80
N MET A 85 1.66 5.47 5.20
CA MET A 85 2.34 4.24 5.60
C MET A 85 2.71 4.29 7.10
N TYR A 86 2.95 3.13 7.71
CA TYR A 86 3.50 3.01 9.08
C TYR A 86 5.03 3.06 9.10
#